data_AF-A0AAF0IIP5-F1
#
_entry.id   AF-A0AAF0IIP5-F1
#
_cell.length_a   1.000
_cell.length_b   1.000
_cell.length_c   1.000
_cell.angle_alpha   90.00
_cell.angle_beta   90.00
_cell.angle_gamma   90.00
#
_symmetry.space_group_name_H-M   'P 1'
#
loop_
_entity.id
_entity.type
_entity.pdbx_description
1 polymer ?
#
loop_
_entity_poly.entity_id
_entity_poly.type
_entity_poly.pdbx_seq_one_letter_code
_entity_poly.pdbx_strand_id
1 'polypeptide(L)'
;MAYAAIVQHLIYTSPPCYNFPKKCPASKGKLGNHIHVAIQTPAYLFIGLSEIFASITGFEYAFTKAPLSMKSFVTALFLFTNAFGAALGMAISPTAKHPKLVWMYTGLSVASAAAGVIFWFLYSQYNDREEEMNALEAPRGEDEKPVAANQISMTGRPGRSS
;
A
#
# COMPACT_ATOMS: atom_id res chain seq x y z
N MET A 1 -3.85 0.34 11.81
CA MET A 1 -3.01 0.84 12.93
C MET A 1 -3.82 1.23 14.17
N ALA A 2 -4.98 1.87 14.04
CA ALA A 2 -5.87 2.18 15.18
C ALA A 2 -6.17 0.96 16.08
N TYR A 3 -6.54 -0.19 15.52
CA TYR A 3 -6.77 -1.42 16.30
C TYR A 3 -5.53 -1.89 17.08
N ALA A 4 -4.34 -1.78 16.48
CA ALA A 4 -3.09 -2.12 17.17
C ALA A 4 -2.81 -1.15 18.35
N ALA A 5 -3.16 0.13 18.23
CA ALA A 5 -3.08 1.08 19.34
C ALA A 5 -4.05 0.72 20.48
N ILE A 6 -5.27 0.28 20.15
CA ILE A 6 -6.26 -0.20 21.13
C ILE A 6 -5.75 -1.44 21.85
N VAL A 7 -5.30 -2.46 21.10
CA VAL A 7 -4.72 -3.68 21.69
C VAL A 7 -3.50 -3.35 22.56
N GLN A 8 -2.64 -2.43 22.11
CA GLN A 8 -1.48 -2.01 22.90
C GLN A 8 -1.89 -1.28 24.19
N HIS A 9 -2.96 -0.49 24.15
CA HIS A 9 -3.53 0.15 25.34
C HIS A 9 -4.11 -0.89 26.32
N LEU A 10 -4.79 -1.92 25.81
CA LEU A 10 -5.28 -3.05 26.62
C LEU A 10 -4.13 -3.87 27.24
N ILE A 11 -3.03 -4.04 26.51
CA ILE A 11 -1.81 -4.69 27.02
C ILE A 11 -1.19 -3.87 28.16
N TYR A 12 -1.18 -2.55 28.10
CA TYR A 12 -0.61 -1.71 29.17
C TYR A 12 -1.53 -1.49 30.37
N THR A 13 -2.82 -1.78 30.25
CA THR A 13 -3.80 -1.67 31.33
C THR A 13 -4.09 -2.99 32.04
N SER A 14 -3.56 -4.11 31.55
CA SER A 14 -3.75 -5.43 32.18
C SER A 14 -2.75 -5.69 33.33
N PRO A 15 -3.11 -6.49 34.35
CA PRO A 15 -2.20 -6.92 35.42
C PRO A 15 -1.37 -8.16 35.02
N PRO A 16 -0.18 -8.40 35.62
CA PRO A 16 0.41 -7.74 36.80
C PRO A 16 1.50 -6.69 36.51
N CYS A 17 1.85 -6.42 35.25
CA CYS A 17 3.04 -5.63 34.88
C CYS A 17 2.78 -4.31 34.13
N TYR A 18 1.52 -3.92 33.86
CA TYR A 18 1.09 -2.65 33.27
C TYR A 18 2.07 -2.04 32.23
N ASN A 19 2.61 -0.84 32.50
CA ASN A 19 3.48 -0.05 31.61
C ASN A 19 4.85 -0.68 31.34
N PHE A 20 5.27 -1.67 32.16
CA PHE A 20 6.56 -2.33 32.04
C PHE A 20 6.38 -3.85 31.96
N PRO A 21 5.91 -4.38 30.82
CA PRO A 21 5.81 -5.81 30.62
C PRO A 21 7.16 -6.48 30.96
N LYS A 22 7.12 -7.45 31.89
CA LYS A 22 8.26 -8.25 32.38
C LYS A 22 9.22 -7.59 33.39
N LYS A 23 9.11 -6.29 33.72
CA LYS A 23 10.00 -5.62 34.71
C LYS A 23 9.35 -5.34 36.06
N CYS A 24 8.10 -5.74 36.28
CA CYS A 24 7.45 -5.56 37.58
C CYS A 24 7.97 -6.57 38.63
N PRO A 25 7.96 -6.21 39.93
CA PRO A 25 8.40 -7.10 41.01
C PRO A 25 7.59 -8.42 41.07
N ALA A 26 6.33 -8.40 40.62
CA ALA A 26 5.49 -9.59 40.49
C ALA A 26 5.92 -10.55 39.37
N SER A 27 6.72 -10.09 38.40
CA SER A 27 7.11 -10.88 37.23
C SER A 27 8.42 -11.65 37.41
N LYS A 28 9.35 -11.18 38.26
CA LYS A 28 10.72 -11.72 38.39
C LYS A 28 11.38 -12.02 37.02
N GLY A 29 11.06 -11.21 35.99
CA GLY A 29 11.56 -11.37 34.62
C GLY A 29 10.93 -12.51 33.79
N LYS A 30 10.01 -13.30 34.35
CA LYS A 30 9.42 -14.49 33.70
C LYS A 30 7.92 -14.39 33.44
N LEU A 31 7.16 -13.63 34.24
CA LEU A 31 5.69 -13.54 34.13
C LEU A 31 5.27 -12.36 33.24
N GLY A 32 4.62 -12.64 32.11
CA GLY A 32 4.00 -11.62 31.25
C GLY A 32 2.66 -11.12 31.78
N ASN A 33 2.06 -10.16 31.09
CA ASN A 33 0.65 -9.81 31.34
C ASN A 33 -0.27 -10.95 30.91
N HIS A 34 -1.37 -11.14 31.63
CA HIS A 34 -2.38 -12.15 31.32
C HIS A 34 -3.27 -11.66 30.17
N ILE A 35 -2.76 -11.74 28.95
CA ILE A 35 -3.50 -11.45 27.73
C ILE A 35 -3.32 -12.60 26.74
N HIS A 36 -4.42 -13.05 26.16
CA HIS A 36 -4.38 -14.00 25.07
C HIS A 36 -3.79 -13.36 23.82
N VAL A 37 -2.76 -13.99 23.25
CA VAL A 37 -2.13 -13.57 21.98
C VAL A 37 -3.13 -13.51 20.81
N ALA A 38 -4.24 -14.26 20.90
CA ALA A 38 -5.32 -14.27 19.91
C ALA A 38 -5.95 -12.89 19.67
N ILE A 39 -5.87 -11.94 20.62
CA ILE A 39 -6.42 -10.59 20.42
C ILE A 39 -5.62 -9.78 19.38
N GLN A 40 -4.39 -10.20 19.07
CA GLN A 40 -3.56 -9.59 18.03
C GLN A 40 -3.89 -10.14 16.63
N THR A 41 -4.45 -11.34 16.53
CA THR A 41 -4.76 -12.00 15.25
C THR A 41 -5.64 -11.14 14.32
N PRO A 42 -6.72 -10.48 14.79
CA PRO A 42 -7.52 -9.60 13.94
C PRO A 42 -6.71 -8.45 13.33
N ALA A 43 -5.70 -7.94 14.04
CA ALA A 43 -4.86 -6.85 13.53
C ALA A 43 -4.14 -7.27 12.24
N TYR A 44 -3.56 -8.48 12.23
CA TYR A 44 -2.85 -9.01 11.08
C TYR A 44 -3.80 -9.36 9.92
N LEU A 45 -5.00 -9.88 10.23
CA LEU A 45 -6.02 -10.16 9.21
C LEU A 45 -6.47 -8.88 8.49
N PHE A 46 -6.79 -7.82 9.23
CA PHE A 46 -7.22 -6.56 8.61
C PHE A 46 -6.12 -5.91 7.77
N ILE A 47 -4.86 -5.97 8.24
CA ILE A 47 -3.72 -5.44 7.48
C ILE A 47 -3.57 -6.22 6.17
N GLY A 48 -3.52 -7.56 6.23
CA GLY A 48 -3.37 -8.39 5.03
C GLY A 48 -4.50 -8.19 4.02
N LEU A 49 -5.76 -8.11 4.49
CA LEU A 49 -6.89 -7.81 3.61
C LEU A 49 -6.76 -6.44 2.95
N SER A 50 -6.39 -5.40 3.72
CA SER A 50 -6.22 -4.05 3.16
C SER A 50 -5.10 -3.98 2.13
N GLU A 51 -4.03 -4.73 2.32
CA GLU A 51 -2.88 -4.76 1.41
C GLU A 51 -3.22 -5.43 0.08
N ILE A 52 -4.00 -6.53 0.12
CA ILE A 52 -4.46 -7.24 -1.08
C ILE A 52 -5.37 -6.33 -1.93
N PHE A 53 -6.37 -5.71 -1.31
CA PHE A 53 -7.29 -4.82 -2.03
C PHE A 53 -6.57 -3.61 -2.62
N ALA A 54 -5.71 -2.95 -1.85
CA ALA A 54 -4.97 -1.79 -2.34
C ALA A 54 -4.02 -2.15 -3.48
N SER A 55 -3.32 -3.28 -3.38
CA SER A 55 -2.32 -3.68 -4.38
C SER A 55 -2.95 -4.15 -5.68
N ILE A 56 -3.94 -5.05 -5.62
CA ILE A 56 -4.57 -5.62 -6.83
C ILE A 56 -5.31 -4.53 -7.60
N THR A 57 -6.19 -3.79 -6.92
CA THR A 57 -6.96 -2.71 -7.56
C THR A 57 -6.04 -1.59 -8.06
N GLY A 58 -5.00 -1.24 -7.29
CA GLY A 58 -4.02 -0.24 -7.70
C GLY A 58 -3.27 -0.65 -8.97
N PHE A 59 -2.84 -1.90 -9.05
CA PHE A 59 -2.17 -2.42 -10.25
C PHE A 59 -3.10 -2.48 -11.45
N GLU A 60 -4.32 -2.97 -11.28
CA GLU A 60 -5.30 -3.08 -12.36
C GLU A 60 -5.60 -1.69 -12.94
N TYR A 61 -5.91 -0.71 -12.08
CA TYR A 61 -6.14 0.67 -12.49
C TYR A 61 -4.93 1.27 -13.21
N ALA A 62 -3.74 1.11 -12.65
CA ALA A 62 -2.51 1.63 -13.23
C ALA A 62 -2.17 0.99 -14.59
N PHE A 63 -2.45 -0.30 -14.79
CA PHE A 63 -2.24 -0.99 -16.07
C PHE A 63 -3.30 -0.66 -17.12
N THR A 64 -4.55 -0.41 -16.71
CA THR A 64 -5.59 0.06 -17.64
C THR A 64 -5.33 1.47 -18.15
N LYS A 65 -4.65 2.31 -17.36
CA LYS A 65 -4.37 3.71 -17.71
C LYS A 65 -2.97 3.95 -18.31
N ALA A 66 -2.03 3.01 -18.18
CA ALA A 66 -0.67 3.17 -18.71
C ALA A 66 -0.52 2.72 -20.18
N PRO A 67 0.24 3.45 -21.01
CA PRO A 67 0.54 3.02 -22.38
C PRO A 67 1.38 1.73 -22.40
N LEU A 68 1.25 0.94 -23.47
CA LEU A 68 1.82 -0.42 -23.59
C LEU A 68 3.33 -0.51 -23.28
N SER A 69 4.10 0.53 -23.56
CA SER A 69 5.56 0.57 -23.31
C SER A 69 5.96 0.92 -21.88
N MET A 70 5.04 1.43 -21.04
CA MET A 70 5.37 1.96 -19.70
C MET A 70 4.93 1.07 -18.53
N LYS A 71 4.29 -0.07 -18.81
CA LYS A 71 3.81 -1.01 -17.78
C LYS A 71 4.90 -1.44 -16.78
N SER A 72 6.11 -1.70 -17.28
CA SER A 72 7.26 -2.08 -16.44
C SER A 72 7.72 -0.93 -15.52
N PHE A 73 7.72 0.31 -16.03
CA PHE A 73 8.11 1.48 -15.26
C PHE A 73 7.16 1.76 -14.10
N VAL A 74 5.84 1.67 -14.34
CA VAL A 74 4.82 1.87 -13.31
C VAL A 74 4.92 0.81 -12.21
N THR A 75 5.19 -0.45 -12.60
CA THR A 75 5.42 -1.53 -11.64
C THR A 75 6.68 -1.27 -10.78
N ALA A 76 7.76 -0.78 -11.40
CA ALA A 76 8.98 -0.42 -10.67
C ALA A 76 8.73 0.71 -9.65
N LEU A 77 7.93 1.72 -10.00
CA LEU A 77 7.53 2.78 -9.06
C LEU A 77 6.71 2.22 -7.88
N PHE A 78 5.82 1.26 -8.13
CA PHE A 78 5.10 0.59 -7.05
C PHE A 78 6.05 -0.15 -6.09
N LEU A 79 7.00 -0.95 -6.61
CA LEU A 79 8.00 -1.61 -5.76
C LEU A 79 8.87 -0.59 -5.02
N PHE A 80 9.19 0.53 -5.65
CA PHE A 80 9.94 1.62 -5.01
C PHE A 80 9.18 2.23 -3.82
N THR A 81 7.86 2.44 -3.93
CA THR A 81 7.06 2.91 -2.79
C THR A 81 7.04 1.91 -1.63
N ASN A 82 7.02 0.61 -1.91
CA ASN A 82 7.14 -0.44 -0.89
C ASN A 82 8.50 -0.40 -0.20
N ALA A 83 9.59 -0.27 -0.97
CA ALA A 83 10.94 -0.13 -0.43
C ALA A 83 11.08 1.11 0.45
N PHE A 84 10.49 2.24 0.04
CA PHE A 84 10.45 3.46 0.82
C PHE A 84 9.66 3.29 2.13
N GLY A 85 8.51 2.61 2.08
CA GLY A 85 7.73 2.26 3.27
C GLY A 85 8.52 1.41 4.26
N ALA A 86 9.26 0.41 3.76
CA ALA A 86 10.14 -0.43 4.58
C ALA A 86 11.30 0.39 5.20
N ALA A 87 11.90 1.29 4.42
CA ALA A 87 12.96 2.18 4.90
C ALA A 87 12.46 3.12 6.02
N LEU A 88 11.26 3.68 5.87
CA LEU A 88 10.60 4.46 6.94
C LEU A 88 10.33 3.61 8.19
N GLY A 89 9.87 2.37 8.01
CA GLY A 89 9.68 1.44 9.12
C GLY A 89 10.96 1.19 9.92
N MET A 90 12.09 1.01 9.22
CA MET A 90 13.40 0.89 9.86
C MET A 90 13.83 2.18 10.57
N ALA A 91 13.58 3.35 9.96
CA ALA A 91 13.90 4.63 10.56
C ALA A 91 13.12 4.90 11.87
N ILE A 92 11.90 4.37 11.99
CA ILE A 92 11.04 4.53 13.19
C ILE A 92 11.36 3.50 14.28
N SER A 93 12.02 2.38 13.93
CA SER A 93 12.41 1.31 14.85
C SER A 93 13.04 1.77 16.20
N PRO A 94 14.01 2.70 16.24
CA PRO A 94 14.61 3.12 17.52
C PRO A 94 13.67 3.90 18.46
N THR A 95 12.56 4.44 17.93
CA THR A 95 11.55 5.17 18.71
C THR A 95 10.57 4.21 19.42
N ALA A 96 10.58 2.92 19.07
CA ALA A 96 9.73 1.87 19.65
C ALA A 96 10.18 1.43 21.06
N LYS A 97 10.29 2.36 22.01
CA LYS A 97 10.61 2.07 23.42
C LYS A 97 9.34 2.02 24.28
N HIS A 98 9.24 1.04 25.19
CA HIS A 98 8.18 1.01 26.21
C HIS A 98 8.19 2.30 27.05
N PRO A 99 7.05 2.92 27.43
CA PRO A 99 5.63 2.69 27.06
C PRO A 99 5.16 3.55 25.86
N LYS A 100 6.07 4.12 25.06
CA LYS A 100 5.76 5.04 23.96
C LYS A 100 5.21 4.37 22.69
N LEU A 101 5.08 3.03 22.67
CA LEU A 101 4.54 2.30 21.52
C LEU A 101 3.10 2.69 21.18
N VAL A 102 2.25 2.95 22.18
CA VAL A 102 0.86 3.40 21.93
C VAL A 102 0.88 4.72 21.17
N TRP A 103 1.71 5.68 21.60
CA TRP A 103 1.86 6.97 20.93
C TRP A 103 2.39 6.85 19.50
N MET A 104 3.31 5.90 19.25
CA MET A 104 3.81 5.62 17.90
C MET A 104 2.70 5.10 16.99
N TYR A 105 1.91 4.12 17.44
CA TYR A 105 0.80 3.58 16.64
C TYR A 105 -0.33 4.58 16.44
N THR A 106 -0.64 5.39 17.46
CA THR A 106 -1.63 6.47 17.35
C THR A 106 -1.15 7.55 16.38
N GLY A 107 0.10 7.99 16.49
CA GLY A 107 0.71 8.96 15.57
C GLY A 107 0.71 8.48 14.12
N LEU A 108 1.08 7.22 13.89
CA LEU A 108 1.02 6.61 12.56
C LEU A 108 -0.42 6.52 12.04
N SER A 109 -1.38 6.18 12.89
CA SER A 109 -2.80 6.13 12.51
C SER A 109 -3.34 7.51 12.11
N VAL A 110 -2.99 8.56 12.85
CA VAL A 110 -3.40 9.94 12.53
C VAL A 110 -2.71 10.42 11.26
N ALA A 111 -1.41 10.14 11.09
CA ALA A 111 -0.67 10.50 9.88
C ALA A 111 -1.27 9.83 8.63
N SER A 112 -1.58 8.53 8.69
CA SER A 112 -2.22 7.82 7.58
C SER A 112 -3.62 8.35 7.28
N ALA A 113 -4.42 8.67 8.30
CA ALA A 113 -5.74 9.26 8.10
C ALA A 113 -5.65 10.66 7.47
N ALA A 114 -4.74 11.51 7.96
CA ALA A 114 -4.51 12.84 7.40
C ALA A 114 -4.03 12.75 5.94
N ALA A 115 -3.09 11.86 5.64
CA ALA A 115 -2.63 11.62 4.26
C ALA A 115 -3.78 11.16 3.35
N GLY A 116 -4.65 10.26 3.82
CA GLY A 116 -5.83 9.81 3.07
C GLY A 116 -6.84 10.94 2.82
N VAL A 117 -7.09 11.79 3.82
CA VAL A 117 -7.97 12.96 3.69
C VAL A 117 -7.40 13.99 2.71
N ILE A 118 -6.10 14.30 2.83
CA ILE A 118 -5.40 15.21 1.90
C ILE A 118 -5.44 14.65 0.48
N PHE A 119 -5.17 13.36 0.31
CA PHE A 119 -5.24 12.68 -0.99
C PHE A 119 -6.63 12.79 -1.59
N TRP A 120 -7.68 12.51 -0.81
CA TRP A 120 -9.07 12.64 -1.25
C TRP A 120 -9.38 14.06 -1.72
N PHE A 121 -9.01 15.08 -0.95
CA PHE A 121 -9.26 16.47 -1.35
C PHE A 121 -8.51 16.86 -2.63
N LEU A 122 -7.23 16.52 -2.75
CA LEU A 122 -6.43 16.87 -3.93
C LEU A 122 -6.87 16.13 -5.19
N TYR A 123 -7.24 14.85 -5.07
CA TYR A 123 -7.59 14.01 -6.22
C TYR A 123 -9.07 14.02 -6.56
N SER A 124 -9.96 14.50 -5.68
CA SER A 124 -11.40 14.62 -5.99
C SER A 124 -11.63 15.35 -7.32
N GLN A 125 -10.95 16.47 -7.53
CA GLN A 125 -11.06 17.24 -8.78
C GLN A 125 -10.50 16.51 -10.01
N TYR A 126 -9.51 15.62 -9.82
CA TYR A 126 -8.95 14.82 -10.92
C TYR A 126 -9.85 13.64 -11.28
N ASN A 127 -10.50 13.05 -10.27
CA ASN A 127 -11.45 11.97 -10.46
C ASN A 127 -12.67 12.42 -11.27
N ASP A 128 -13.17 13.65 -11.04
CA ASP A 128 -14.26 14.23 -11.84
C ASP A 128 -13.86 14.44 -13.31
N ARG A 129 -12.63 14.92 -13.54
CA ARG A 129 -12.10 15.11 -14.91
C ARG A 129 -11.81 13.80 -15.62
N GLU A 130 -11.51 12.73 -14.87
CA GLU A 130 -11.33 11.40 -15.44
C GLU A 130 -12.65 10.88 -16.02
N GLU A 131 -13.76 11.10 -15.32
CA GLU A 131 -15.10 10.73 -15.79
C GLU A 131 -15.49 11.51 -17.05
N GLU A 132 -15.17 12.81 -17.12
CA GLU A 132 -15.35 13.62 -18.33
C GLU A 132 -14.52 13.10 -19.52
N MET A 133 -13.23 12.78 -19.31
CA MET A 133 -12.35 12.26 -20.37
C MET A 133 -12.82 10.89 -20.87
N ASN A 134 -13.25 10.00 -19.96
CA ASN A 134 -13.82 8.71 -20.32
C ASN A 134 -15.17 8.87 -21.06
N ALA A 135 -16.00 9.85 -20.68
CA ALA A 135 -17.29 10.12 -21.33
C ALA A 135 -17.16 10.65 -22.76
N LEU A 136 -16.05 11.34 -23.09
CA LEU A 136 -15.76 11.81 -24.45
C LEU A 136 -15.22 10.71 -25.38
N GLU A 137 -14.69 9.60 -24.83
CA GLU A 137 -14.22 8.43 -25.60
C GLU A 137 -15.34 7.44 -25.97
N ALA A 138 -16.50 7.51 -25.30
CA ALA A 138 -17.67 6.70 -25.63
C ALA A 138 -18.63 7.45 -26.59
N PRO A 139 -18.88 7.03 -27.86
CA PRO A 139 -18.30 5.98 -28.67
C PRO A 139 -17.52 6.55 -29.89
N ARG A 140 -16.20 6.33 -29.95
CA ARG A 140 -15.45 6.29 -31.23
C ARG A 140 -14.63 5.01 -31.34
N GLY A 141 -15.27 3.89 -30.98
CA GLY A 141 -14.70 2.55 -31.04
C GLY A 141 -14.84 1.83 -32.38
N GLU A 142 -15.30 2.49 -33.45
CA GLU A 142 -15.39 1.86 -34.79
C GLU A 142 -14.42 2.45 -35.84
N ASP A 143 -13.69 3.53 -35.56
CA ASP A 143 -12.91 4.25 -36.58
C ASP A 143 -11.43 4.54 -36.22
N GLU A 144 -10.77 3.65 -35.49
CA GLU A 144 -9.30 3.62 -35.49
C GLU A 144 -8.79 2.23 -35.90
N LYS A 145 -8.90 1.97 -37.22
CA LYS A 145 -8.18 0.87 -37.87
C LYS A 145 -6.68 1.06 -37.59
N PRO A 146 -5.93 -0.01 -37.27
CA PRO A 146 -4.49 0.10 -37.11
C PRO A 146 -3.87 0.63 -38.41
N VAL A 147 -3.16 1.75 -38.31
CA VAL A 147 -2.32 2.30 -39.37
C VAL A 147 -1.39 1.20 -39.86
N ALA A 148 -1.48 0.95 -41.16
CA ALA A 148 -0.86 -0.14 -41.89
C ALA A 148 0.59 -0.44 -41.46
N ALA A 149 0.80 -1.65 -40.93
CA ALA A 149 2.11 -2.30 -40.85
C ALA A 149 2.55 -2.78 -42.26
N ASN A 150 2.55 -1.90 -43.26
CA ASN A 150 2.95 -2.25 -44.61
C ASN A 150 3.80 -1.16 -45.28
N GLN A 151 4.94 -0.83 -44.66
CA GLN A 151 6.04 -0.07 -45.28
C GLN A 151 7.41 -0.41 -44.65
N ILE A 152 7.71 -1.67 -44.29
CA ILE A 152 9.12 -2.09 -44.10
C ILE A 152 9.29 -3.54 -44.58
N SER A 153 9.14 -3.79 -45.88
CA SER A 153 9.80 -4.90 -46.58
C SER A 153 9.72 -4.74 -48.10
N MET A 154 10.08 -3.56 -48.61
CA MET A 154 10.44 -3.36 -50.01
C MET A 154 11.88 -2.85 -50.11
N THR A 155 12.83 -3.67 -49.69
CA THR A 155 14.25 -3.55 -50.09
C THR A 155 14.83 -4.95 -50.31
N GLY A 156 14.61 -5.43 -51.53
CA GLY A 156 15.42 -6.37 -52.32
C GLY A 156 16.28 -7.45 -51.63
N ARG A 157 15.91 -8.72 -51.85
CA ARG A 157 16.86 -9.76 -52.25
C ARG A 157 16.31 -10.53 -53.45
N PRO A 158 16.93 -10.45 -54.64
CA PRO A 158 16.56 -11.33 -55.73
C PRO A 158 17.05 -12.75 -55.40
N GLY A 159 16.16 -13.72 -55.56
CA GLY A 159 16.50 -15.13 -55.52
C GLY A 159 17.54 -15.45 -56.60
N ARG A 160 18.50 -16.32 -56.25
CA ARG A 160 19.38 -16.98 -57.20
C ARG A 160 19.10 -18.47 -57.13
N SER A 161 18.36 -18.95 -58.12
CA SER A 161 18.29 -20.34 -58.52
C SER A 161 19.45 -20.63 -59.48
N SER A 162 20.29 -21.60 -59.12
CA SER A 162 20.99 -22.57 -59.99
C SER A 162 21.77 -23.52 -59.11
#